data_AF-A0A7Y4NHI6-F1
#
_entry.id   AF-A0A7Y4NHI6-F1
#
_cell.length_a   1.000
_cell.length_b   1.000
_cell.length_c   1.000
_cell.angle_alpha   90.00
_cell.angle_beta   90.00
_cell.angle_gamma   90.00
#
_symmetry.space_group_name_H-M   'P 1'
#
loop_
_entity.id
_entity.type
_entity.pdbx_description
1 polymer ?
#
loop_
_entity_poly.entity_id
_entity_poly.type
_entity_poly.pdbx_seq_one_letter_code
_entity_poly.pdbx_strand_id
1 'polypeptide(L)'
;MTPRALCLLIAFTALVTAVGTAVWLAWPGPDLAAQADLSDDPVHLSFETSDDPDSAATEPPDVVVLSNGIRLTNVPTNCHADTRGSLLCEDRCDADAACPADTVCAHHPDFGFRDCQPLHRYCDDASDCTPSDTCHPVDTSASGQVLRRCVPRGTLPAGARCTGYARELAGQCAPGLLCVHEYCGPPCDVHDANACASGTECAPNPYRVLGACVPSCRDRACPTGERCETDYTGEVPICRPFIGPACLDAAPCAANQDCLRGFAEPTLETEAFECRARCDDKAPCDKGLTCDETSGYCFQPCTRDTDCAAPERCHVLHRRESQRGCGFIAEGLPAFHR
;
A
#
# COMPACT_ATOMS: atom_id res chain seq x y z
N MET A 1 29.31 -30.93 39.94
CA MET A 1 30.33 -30.83 38.86
C MET A 1 31.69 -30.67 39.50
N THR A 2 32.68 -31.48 39.12
CA THR A 2 34.04 -31.34 39.65
C THR A 2 34.75 -30.16 38.96
N PRO A 3 35.69 -29.47 39.64
CA PRO A 3 36.41 -28.33 39.05
C PRO A 3 37.16 -28.69 37.75
N ARG A 4 37.56 -29.96 37.59
CA ARG A 4 38.12 -30.48 36.34
C ARG A 4 37.11 -30.52 35.19
N ALA A 5 35.86 -30.88 35.47
CA ALA A 5 34.81 -30.90 34.47
C ALA A 5 34.45 -29.47 34.01
N LEU A 6 34.45 -28.49 34.93
CA LEU A 6 34.20 -27.09 34.60
C LEU A 6 35.29 -26.51 33.70
N CYS A 7 36.58 -26.75 34.01
CA CYS A 7 37.69 -26.27 33.18
C CYS A 7 37.66 -26.88 31.77
N LEU A 8 37.32 -28.16 31.64
CA LEU A 8 37.20 -28.80 30.33
C LEU A 8 36.04 -28.22 29.51
N LEU A 9 34.93 -27.90 30.16
CA LEU A 9 33.76 -27.32 29.51
C LEU A 9 34.06 -25.90 28.99
N ILE A 10 34.73 -25.07 29.79
CA ILE A 10 35.16 -23.73 29.39
C ILE A 10 36.14 -23.79 28.21
N ALA A 11 37.14 -24.67 28.28
CA ALA A 11 38.12 -24.83 27.20
C ALA A 11 37.45 -25.30 25.90
N PHE A 12 36.48 -26.21 26.00
CA PHE A 12 35.74 -26.70 24.84
C PHE A 12 34.87 -25.61 24.22
N THR A 13 34.15 -24.81 25.04
CA THR A 13 33.35 -23.69 24.53
C THR A 13 34.20 -22.63 23.86
N ALA A 14 35.37 -22.31 24.40
CA ALA A 14 36.30 -21.34 23.81
C ALA A 14 36.82 -21.82 22.43
N LEU A 15 37.12 -23.11 22.32
CA LEU A 15 37.59 -23.71 21.07
C LEU A 15 36.51 -23.67 19.98
N VAL A 16 35.26 -24.02 20.33
CA VAL A 16 34.13 -23.98 19.39
C VAL A 16 33.87 -22.56 18.90
N THR A 17 33.93 -21.55 19.78
CA THR A 17 33.76 -20.16 19.37
C THR A 17 34.88 -19.67 18.45
N ALA A 18 36.14 -20.06 18.71
CA ALA A 18 37.27 -19.66 17.89
C ALA A 18 37.25 -20.30 16.48
N VAL A 19 36.81 -21.56 16.39
CA VAL A 19 36.64 -22.23 15.09
C VAL A 19 35.46 -21.64 14.32
N GLY A 20 34.34 -21.36 15.01
CA GLY A 20 33.18 -20.72 14.38
C GLY A 20 33.48 -19.35 13.78
N THR A 21 34.22 -18.49 14.50
CA THR A 21 34.61 -17.18 13.98
C THR A 21 35.63 -17.27 12.84
N ALA A 22 36.57 -18.20 12.90
CA ALA A 22 37.53 -18.42 11.81
C ALA A 22 36.85 -18.91 10.53
N VAL A 23 35.87 -19.83 10.64
CA VAL A 23 35.09 -20.30 9.48
C VAL A 23 34.23 -19.18 8.90
N TRP A 24 33.64 -18.32 9.74
CA TRP A 24 32.82 -17.19 9.28
C TRP A 24 33.67 -16.13 8.55
N LEU A 25 34.88 -15.85 9.05
CA LEU A 25 35.81 -14.92 8.40
C LEU A 25 36.48 -15.49 7.14
N ALA A 26 36.61 -16.81 7.04
CA ALA A 26 37.17 -17.49 5.87
C ALA A 26 36.13 -17.83 4.81
N TRP A 27 34.83 -17.64 5.09
CA TRP A 27 33.77 -17.86 4.13
C TRP A 27 33.80 -16.72 3.10
N PRO A 28 34.10 -16.98 1.82
CA PRO A 28 33.99 -15.96 0.79
C PRO A 28 32.51 -15.58 0.69
N GLY A 29 32.20 -14.35 1.09
CA GLY A 29 30.84 -13.81 0.98
C GLY A 29 30.29 -14.02 -0.44
N PRO A 30 28.95 -14.09 -0.60
CA PRO A 30 28.35 -14.22 -1.92
C PRO A 30 28.90 -13.12 -2.84
N ASP A 31 29.33 -13.53 -4.02
CA ASP A 31 29.98 -12.66 -5.00
C ASP A 31 28.97 -11.63 -5.52
N LEU A 32 28.96 -10.45 -4.89
CA LEU A 32 28.09 -9.33 -5.25
C LEU A 32 28.47 -8.70 -6.60
N ALA A 33 29.56 -9.14 -7.24
CA ALA A 33 29.96 -8.72 -8.58
C ALA A 33 29.16 -9.39 -9.70
N ALA A 34 28.36 -10.42 -9.41
CA ALA A 34 27.51 -11.10 -10.41
C ALA A 34 26.15 -10.42 -10.66
N GLN A 35 25.87 -9.26 -10.05
CA GLN A 35 24.61 -8.51 -10.24
C GLN A 35 24.77 -7.13 -10.91
N ALA A 36 25.90 -6.87 -11.55
CA ALA A 36 26.09 -5.64 -12.32
C ALA A 36 26.85 -5.92 -13.62
N ASP A 37 26.23 -6.70 -14.51
CA ASP A 37 26.54 -6.64 -15.94
C ASP A 37 25.31 -6.11 -16.67
N LEU A 38 25.15 -4.78 -16.59
CA LEU A 38 24.15 -3.97 -17.30
C LEU A 38 24.85 -2.91 -18.16
N SER A 39 26.09 -3.17 -18.53
CA SER A 39 26.94 -2.27 -19.30
C SER A 39 27.31 -2.93 -20.63
N ASP A 40 26.31 -3.14 -21.48
CA ASP A 40 26.52 -3.23 -22.93
C ASP A 40 25.22 -3.06 -23.75
N ASP A 41 24.40 -2.06 -23.39
CA ASP A 41 23.50 -1.45 -24.37
C ASP A 41 23.42 0.06 -24.10
N PRO A 42 23.95 0.92 -24.98
CA PRO A 42 23.69 2.34 -24.87
C PRO A 42 22.21 2.56 -25.16
N VAL A 43 21.43 2.71 -24.09
CA VAL A 43 20.07 3.27 -24.17
C VAL A 43 20.24 4.66 -24.80
N HIS A 44 19.91 4.75 -26.08
CA HIS A 44 19.68 6.02 -26.76
C HIS A 44 18.50 6.70 -26.05
N LEU A 45 18.80 7.51 -25.04
CA LEU A 45 17.87 8.50 -24.53
C LEU A 45 17.77 9.60 -25.59
N SER A 46 16.88 9.38 -26.56
CA SER A 46 16.34 10.45 -27.39
C SER A 46 15.53 11.38 -26.48
N PHE A 47 16.19 12.40 -25.97
CA PHE A 47 15.53 13.63 -25.52
C PHE A 47 15.00 14.36 -26.75
N GLU A 48 13.90 13.86 -27.33
CA GLU A 48 13.11 14.64 -28.27
C GLU A 48 12.20 15.56 -27.46
N THR A 49 12.74 16.77 -27.26
CA THR A 49 11.94 17.98 -27.10
C THR A 49 11.05 18.12 -28.33
N SER A 50 9.79 17.73 -28.22
CA SER A 50 8.78 17.99 -29.25
C SER A 50 7.49 18.45 -28.59
N ASP A 51 7.38 19.78 -28.49
CA ASP A 51 6.11 20.50 -28.50
C ASP A 51 5.43 20.24 -29.86
N ASP A 52 4.72 19.11 -29.99
CA ASP A 52 3.85 18.84 -31.14
C ASP A 52 2.49 18.30 -30.65
N PRO A 53 1.37 19.03 -30.85
CA PRO A 53 0.11 18.75 -30.17
C PRO A 53 -0.74 17.61 -30.79
N ASP A 54 -0.22 16.82 -31.73
CA ASP A 54 -1.00 15.80 -32.46
C ASP A 54 -0.32 14.41 -32.59
N SER A 55 0.74 14.12 -31.84
CA SER A 55 1.32 12.76 -31.79
C SER A 55 0.57 11.89 -30.78
N ALA A 56 -0.52 11.27 -31.24
CA ALA A 56 -1.13 10.12 -30.59
C ALA A 56 -0.09 8.99 -30.53
N ALA A 57 0.67 8.92 -29.44
CA ALA A 57 1.52 7.79 -29.12
C ALA A 57 0.62 6.56 -29.04
N THR A 58 0.70 5.69 -30.06
CA THR A 58 -0.03 4.43 -30.10
C THR A 58 0.41 3.61 -28.88
N GLU A 59 -0.48 3.52 -27.89
CA GLU A 59 -0.21 2.77 -26.67
C GLU A 59 0.05 1.30 -27.00
N PRO A 60 0.85 0.58 -26.18
CA PRO A 60 1.05 -0.84 -26.38
C PRO A 60 -0.30 -1.57 -26.40
N PRO A 61 -0.48 -2.59 -27.25
CA PRO A 61 -1.78 -3.24 -27.47
C PRO A 61 -2.40 -3.89 -26.23
N ASP A 62 -1.62 -4.06 -25.15
CA ASP A 62 -2.02 -4.72 -23.90
C ASP A 62 -2.33 -3.75 -22.74
N VAL A 63 -2.41 -2.44 -23.02
CA VAL A 63 -2.74 -1.41 -22.04
C VAL A 63 -4.17 -0.92 -22.26
N VAL A 64 -4.99 -0.96 -21.21
CA VAL A 64 -6.33 -0.36 -21.21
C VAL A 64 -6.30 0.88 -20.33
N VAL A 65 -6.70 2.03 -20.89
CA VAL A 65 -6.80 3.29 -20.16
C VAL A 65 -8.25 3.55 -19.78
N LEU A 66 -8.50 3.67 -18.48
CA LEU A 66 -9.81 3.98 -17.93
C LEU A 66 -10.13 5.47 -18.12
N SER A 67 -11.43 5.82 -18.04
CA SER A 67 -11.88 7.21 -18.21
C SER A 67 -11.31 8.19 -17.16
N ASN A 68 -10.83 7.69 -16.02
CA ASN A 68 -10.14 8.46 -14.98
C ASN A 68 -8.60 8.52 -15.17
N GLY A 69 -8.08 8.04 -16.30
CA GLY A 69 -6.65 8.08 -16.63
C GLY A 69 -5.82 6.94 -16.04
N ILE A 70 -6.43 6.02 -15.27
CA ILE A 70 -5.73 4.85 -14.74
C ILE A 70 -5.38 3.90 -15.90
N ARG A 71 -4.12 3.46 -15.91
CA ARG A 71 -3.57 2.53 -16.91
C ARG A 71 -3.55 1.13 -16.32
N LEU A 72 -4.25 0.19 -16.95
CA LEU A 72 -4.28 -1.21 -16.57
C LEU A 72 -3.50 -2.06 -17.57
N THR A 73 -2.79 -3.07 -17.07
CA THR A 73 -2.06 -4.07 -17.86
C THR A 73 -2.62 -5.47 -17.59
N ASN A 74 -2.33 -6.43 -18.48
CA ASN A 74 -2.82 -7.81 -18.38
C ASN A 74 -4.36 -7.93 -18.34
N VAL A 75 -5.05 -7.02 -19.03
CA VAL A 75 -6.50 -7.01 -19.11
C VAL A 75 -6.96 -8.07 -20.11
N PRO A 76 -7.88 -8.98 -19.75
CA PRO A 76 -8.45 -9.95 -20.68
C PRO A 76 -9.11 -9.27 -21.87
N THR A 77 -9.00 -9.87 -23.06
CA THR A 77 -9.52 -9.30 -24.32
C THR A 77 -11.04 -9.12 -24.37
N ASN A 78 -11.79 -9.76 -23.47
CA ASN A 78 -13.24 -9.61 -23.29
C ASN A 78 -13.61 -8.49 -22.31
N CYS A 79 -12.62 -7.78 -21.76
CA CYS A 79 -12.81 -6.64 -20.88
C CYS A 79 -12.46 -5.35 -21.61
N HIS A 80 -13.27 -4.31 -21.43
CA HIS A 80 -13.05 -2.99 -21.99
C HIS A 80 -13.34 -1.90 -20.95
N ALA A 81 -12.70 -0.74 -21.10
CA ALA A 81 -12.97 0.40 -20.24
C ALA A 81 -14.41 0.89 -20.42
N ASP A 82 -15.10 1.13 -19.32
CA ASP A 82 -16.40 1.77 -19.30
C ASP A 82 -16.28 3.29 -19.06
N THR A 83 -17.41 4.00 -19.08
CA THR A 83 -17.43 5.45 -18.83
C THR A 83 -17.24 5.82 -17.36
N ARG A 84 -17.35 4.87 -16.43
CA ARG A 84 -17.28 5.08 -14.98
C ARG A 84 -15.87 4.93 -14.41
N GLY A 85 -14.88 4.70 -15.27
CA GLY A 85 -13.50 4.50 -14.84
C GLY A 85 -13.32 3.10 -14.25
N SER A 86 -14.01 2.12 -14.81
CA SER A 86 -14.00 0.72 -14.46
C SER A 86 -13.85 -0.15 -15.70
N LEU A 87 -13.62 -1.45 -15.51
CA LEU A 87 -13.67 -2.41 -16.60
C LEU A 87 -15.06 -3.06 -16.65
N LEU A 88 -15.60 -3.20 -17.86
CA LEU A 88 -16.75 -4.04 -18.15
C LEU A 88 -16.26 -5.27 -18.90
N CYS A 89 -16.55 -6.46 -18.36
CA CYS A 89 -16.11 -7.73 -18.92
C CYS A 89 -17.29 -8.57 -19.35
N GLU A 90 -17.22 -9.15 -20.55
CA GLU A 90 -18.23 -10.07 -21.07
C GLU A 90 -17.97 -11.50 -20.60
N ASP A 91 -19.03 -12.21 -20.21
CA ASP A 91 -18.97 -13.63 -19.85
C ASP A 91 -18.56 -14.50 -21.05
N ARG A 92 -17.73 -15.51 -20.79
CA ARG A 92 -17.25 -16.49 -21.79
C ARG A 92 -18.00 -17.81 -21.73
N CYS A 93 -18.79 -18.03 -20.68
CA CYS A 93 -19.67 -19.17 -20.52
C CYS A 93 -20.92 -18.75 -19.73
N ASP A 94 -22.04 -19.41 -20.00
CA ASP A 94 -23.33 -19.19 -19.34
C ASP A 94 -23.85 -20.43 -18.61
N ALA A 95 -23.23 -21.59 -18.84
CA ALA A 95 -23.58 -22.87 -18.23
C ALA A 95 -22.35 -23.79 -18.10
N ASP A 96 -22.35 -24.67 -17.10
CA ASP A 96 -21.26 -25.63 -16.89
C ASP A 96 -21.10 -26.59 -18.09
N ALA A 97 -22.20 -26.90 -18.78
CA ALA A 97 -22.20 -27.76 -19.97
C ALA A 97 -21.57 -27.09 -21.21
N ALA A 98 -21.37 -25.76 -21.20
CA ALA A 98 -20.67 -25.05 -22.26
C ALA A 98 -19.14 -25.20 -22.14
N CYS A 99 -18.66 -25.71 -21.00
CA CYS A 99 -17.25 -25.86 -20.70
C CYS A 99 -16.70 -27.26 -21.06
N PRO A 100 -15.40 -27.38 -21.36
CA PRO A 100 -14.74 -28.67 -21.56
C PRO A 100 -14.89 -29.61 -20.35
N ALA A 101 -14.62 -30.91 -20.55
CA ALA A 101 -14.56 -31.87 -19.44
C ALA A 101 -13.59 -31.41 -18.34
N ASP A 102 -13.90 -31.76 -17.09
CA ASP A 102 -13.14 -31.39 -15.87
C ASP A 102 -13.03 -29.88 -15.59
N THR A 103 -13.92 -29.08 -16.19
CA THR A 103 -14.03 -27.65 -15.95
C THR A 103 -15.47 -27.24 -15.63
N VAL A 104 -15.63 -26.08 -15.00
CA VAL A 104 -16.90 -25.54 -14.51
C VAL A 104 -17.01 -24.07 -14.90
N CYS A 105 -18.22 -23.58 -15.19
CA CYS A 105 -18.43 -22.17 -15.51
C CYS A 105 -18.55 -21.36 -14.21
N ALA A 106 -17.51 -20.61 -13.87
CA ALA A 106 -17.37 -19.89 -12.61
C ALA A 106 -16.84 -18.48 -12.84
N HIS A 107 -16.97 -17.58 -11.86
CA HIS A 107 -16.47 -16.22 -11.99
C HIS A 107 -14.94 -16.19 -11.85
N HIS A 108 -14.31 -15.39 -12.68
CA HIS A 108 -12.89 -15.07 -12.58
C HIS A 108 -12.64 -14.27 -11.29
N PRO A 109 -11.70 -14.67 -10.42
CA PRO A 109 -11.52 -14.07 -9.09
C PRO A 109 -11.21 -12.57 -9.12
N ASP A 110 -10.50 -12.10 -10.15
CA ASP A 110 -10.07 -10.69 -10.24
C ASP A 110 -11.00 -9.81 -11.09
N PHE A 111 -11.72 -10.41 -12.03
CA PHE A 111 -12.45 -9.69 -13.09
C PHE A 111 -13.95 -9.98 -13.10
N GLY A 112 -14.45 -10.88 -12.25
CA GLY A 112 -15.88 -11.13 -12.07
C GLY A 112 -16.63 -11.75 -13.24
N PHE A 113 -16.11 -11.75 -14.48
CA PHE A 113 -16.76 -12.43 -15.61
C PHE A 113 -16.68 -13.95 -15.47
N ARG A 114 -17.67 -14.65 -16.02
CA ARG A 114 -17.70 -16.12 -16.04
C ARG A 114 -16.77 -16.69 -17.09
N ASP A 115 -15.95 -17.65 -16.70
CA ASP A 115 -15.16 -18.46 -17.60
C ASP A 115 -15.04 -19.91 -17.13
N CYS A 116 -14.56 -20.77 -18.03
CA CYS A 116 -14.38 -22.18 -17.74
C CYS A 116 -13.14 -22.38 -16.87
N GLN A 117 -13.36 -22.62 -15.58
CA GLN A 117 -12.32 -22.84 -14.59
C GLN A 117 -12.10 -24.34 -14.34
N PRO A 118 -10.85 -24.82 -14.24
CA PRO A 118 -10.57 -26.22 -13.92
C PRO A 118 -11.05 -26.63 -12.52
N LEU A 119 -11.70 -27.79 -12.42
CA LEU A 119 -12.22 -28.31 -11.14
C LEU A 119 -11.14 -28.52 -10.08
N HIS A 120 -9.92 -28.89 -10.48
CA HIS A 120 -8.81 -29.13 -9.56
C HIS A 120 -8.30 -27.86 -8.84
N ARG A 121 -8.76 -26.67 -9.21
CA ARG A 121 -8.47 -25.42 -8.48
C ARG A 121 -9.34 -25.23 -7.24
N TYR A 122 -10.36 -26.07 -7.10
CA TYR A 122 -11.30 -26.04 -5.99
C TYR A 122 -10.99 -27.17 -5.02
N CYS A 123 -11.29 -26.94 -3.75
CA CYS A 123 -11.18 -27.94 -2.69
C CYS A 123 -12.57 -28.49 -2.35
N ASP A 124 -12.63 -29.74 -1.93
CA ASP A 124 -13.84 -30.34 -1.38
C ASP A 124 -13.86 -30.21 0.15
N ASP A 125 -12.70 -30.39 0.78
CA ASP A 125 -12.52 -30.27 2.23
C ASP A 125 -11.19 -29.62 2.67
N ALA A 126 -11.05 -29.37 3.97
CA ALA A 126 -9.88 -28.68 4.51
C ALA A 126 -8.56 -29.48 4.40
N SER A 127 -8.62 -30.79 4.16
CA SER A 127 -7.45 -31.64 3.96
C SER A 127 -6.83 -31.51 2.57
N ASP A 128 -7.58 -30.97 1.60
CA ASP A 128 -7.06 -30.58 0.28
C ASP A 128 -6.16 -29.34 0.35
N CYS A 129 -6.18 -28.62 1.47
CA CYS A 129 -5.49 -27.36 1.68
C CYS A 129 -4.24 -27.48 2.55
N THR A 130 -3.38 -26.46 2.52
CA THR A 130 -2.23 -26.41 3.43
C THR A 130 -2.70 -26.23 4.89
N PRO A 131 -1.87 -26.59 5.91
CA PRO A 131 -2.27 -26.48 7.32
C PRO A 131 -2.65 -25.05 7.78
N SER A 132 -2.15 -24.01 7.09
CA SER A 132 -2.48 -22.60 7.35
C SER A 132 -3.78 -22.13 6.68
N ASP A 133 -4.38 -22.95 5.83
CA ASP A 133 -5.51 -22.60 5.00
C ASP A 133 -6.79 -23.34 5.45
N THR A 134 -7.91 -22.90 4.90
CA THR A 134 -9.20 -23.56 5.07
C THR A 134 -9.94 -23.61 3.74
N CYS A 135 -10.70 -24.67 3.52
CA CYS A 135 -11.54 -24.80 2.34
C CYS A 135 -12.83 -23.99 2.52
N HIS A 136 -12.90 -22.82 1.90
CA HIS A 136 -13.99 -21.87 2.09
C HIS A 136 -14.81 -21.69 0.81
N PRO A 137 -16.15 -21.58 0.88
CA PRO A 137 -16.96 -21.16 -0.26
C PRO A 137 -16.50 -19.80 -0.80
N VAL A 138 -16.25 -19.74 -2.10
CA VAL A 138 -15.82 -18.49 -2.76
C VAL A 138 -16.72 -18.09 -3.92
N ASP A 139 -17.45 -19.05 -4.50
CA ASP A 139 -18.28 -18.81 -5.67
C ASP A 139 -19.36 -19.89 -5.82
N THR A 140 -20.26 -19.69 -6.78
CA THR A 140 -21.24 -20.67 -7.22
C THR A 140 -21.17 -20.82 -8.73
N SER A 141 -21.04 -22.05 -9.23
CA SER A 141 -21.01 -22.32 -10.66
C SER A 141 -22.31 -21.91 -11.35
N ALA A 142 -22.29 -21.87 -12.68
CA ALA A 142 -23.49 -21.59 -13.46
C ALA A 142 -24.62 -22.62 -13.24
N SER A 143 -24.29 -23.87 -12.86
CA SER A 143 -25.30 -24.88 -12.48
C SER A 143 -25.75 -24.82 -11.01
N GLY A 144 -25.19 -23.92 -10.20
CA GLY A 144 -25.52 -23.79 -8.79
C GLY A 144 -24.63 -24.62 -7.84
N GLN A 145 -23.55 -25.23 -8.33
CA GLN A 145 -22.60 -25.93 -7.48
C GLN A 145 -21.82 -24.92 -6.63
N VAL A 146 -21.80 -25.10 -5.30
CA VAL A 146 -20.96 -24.29 -4.41
C VAL A 146 -19.50 -24.64 -4.65
N LEU A 147 -18.72 -23.66 -5.06
CA LEU A 147 -17.29 -23.78 -5.33
C LEU A 147 -16.49 -23.26 -4.14
N ARG A 148 -15.50 -24.05 -3.69
CA ARG A 148 -14.66 -23.71 -2.54
C ARG A 148 -13.20 -23.64 -2.93
N ARG A 149 -12.44 -22.74 -2.31
CA ARG A 149 -11.00 -22.63 -2.52
C ARG A 149 -10.27 -22.63 -1.18
N CYS A 150 -9.02 -23.06 -1.21
CA CYS A 150 -8.11 -22.92 -0.08
C CYS A 150 -7.81 -21.43 0.10
N VAL A 151 -8.26 -20.87 1.23
CA VAL A 151 -7.98 -19.48 1.61
C VAL A 151 -7.22 -19.45 2.93
N PRO A 152 -6.31 -18.49 3.12
CA PRO A 152 -5.62 -18.32 4.39
C PRO A 152 -6.60 -18.11 5.56
N ARG A 153 -6.28 -18.65 6.74
CA ARG A 153 -7.09 -18.48 7.97
C ARG A 153 -6.86 -17.12 8.63
N GLY A 154 -7.08 -16.04 7.88
CA GLY A 154 -7.07 -14.70 8.47
C GLY A 154 -8.11 -14.57 9.58
N THR A 155 -7.92 -13.60 10.47
CA THR A 155 -8.76 -13.40 11.66
C THR A 155 -9.44 -12.05 11.70
N LEU A 156 -9.12 -11.14 10.77
CA LEU A 156 -9.66 -9.79 10.77
C LEU A 156 -11.13 -9.77 10.29
N PRO A 157 -12.06 -9.21 11.08
CA PRO A 157 -13.46 -9.11 10.70
C PRO A 157 -13.68 -8.01 9.65
N ALA A 158 -14.89 -7.96 9.07
CA ALA A 158 -15.29 -6.88 8.17
C ALA A 158 -15.17 -5.50 8.86
N GLY A 159 -14.64 -4.52 8.14
CA GLY A 159 -14.34 -3.17 8.62
C GLY A 159 -13.03 -3.05 9.39
N ALA A 160 -12.33 -4.14 9.70
CA ALA A 160 -11.01 -4.07 10.30
C ALA A 160 -9.93 -3.71 9.26
N ARG A 161 -8.87 -3.05 9.71
CA ARG A 161 -7.73 -2.73 8.85
C ARG A 161 -6.89 -3.97 8.57
N CYS A 162 -6.56 -4.18 7.30
CA CYS A 162 -5.72 -5.25 6.81
C CYS A 162 -4.53 -4.70 6.06
N THR A 163 -3.49 -5.54 5.90
CA THR A 163 -2.37 -5.23 5.03
C THR A 163 -2.34 -6.26 3.92
N GLY A 164 -2.43 -5.81 2.66
CA GLY A 164 -2.56 -6.69 1.49
C GLY A 164 -1.41 -7.68 1.30
N TYR A 165 -0.29 -7.48 2.00
CA TYR A 165 0.92 -8.31 1.94
C TYR A 165 1.23 -9.04 3.25
N ALA A 166 0.35 -9.02 4.25
CA ALA A 166 0.61 -9.71 5.52
C ALA A 166 0.81 -11.21 5.29
N ARG A 167 2.02 -11.70 5.56
CA ARG A 167 2.29 -13.14 5.71
C ARG A 167 1.75 -13.68 7.02
N GLU A 168 1.50 -12.80 7.99
CA GLU A 168 0.98 -13.13 9.31
C GLU A 168 -0.54 -13.16 9.29
N LEU A 169 -1.13 -14.20 9.89
CA LEU A 169 -2.59 -14.37 9.98
C LEU A 169 -3.30 -13.17 10.63
N ALA A 170 -2.62 -12.47 11.54
CA ALA A 170 -3.15 -11.30 12.24
C ALA A 170 -3.40 -10.09 11.32
N GLY A 171 -2.74 -10.02 10.16
CA GLY A 171 -2.94 -8.95 9.17
C GLY A 171 -3.89 -9.34 8.02
N GLN A 172 -4.44 -10.55 8.06
CA GLN A 172 -5.27 -11.11 6.99
C GLN A 172 -6.76 -11.11 7.35
N CYS A 173 -7.59 -10.84 6.35
CA CYS A 173 -9.04 -10.88 6.47
C CYS A 173 -9.55 -12.30 6.72
N ALA A 174 -10.62 -12.41 7.50
CA ALA A 174 -11.31 -13.66 7.72
C ALA A 174 -11.78 -14.27 6.38
N PRO A 175 -11.88 -15.61 6.28
CA PRO A 175 -12.35 -16.28 5.07
C PRO A 175 -13.64 -15.68 4.51
N GLY A 176 -13.66 -15.44 3.19
CA GLY A 176 -14.78 -14.81 2.49
C GLY A 176 -14.76 -13.28 2.46
N LEU A 177 -13.78 -12.63 3.09
CA LEU A 177 -13.55 -11.19 3.00
C LEU A 177 -12.33 -10.88 2.12
N LEU A 178 -12.36 -9.74 1.44
CA LEU A 178 -11.26 -9.22 0.63
C LEU A 178 -10.61 -8.03 1.34
N CYS A 179 -9.28 -7.94 1.24
CA CYS A 179 -8.53 -6.78 1.68
C CYS A 179 -8.41 -5.78 0.54
N VAL A 180 -9.18 -4.70 0.58
CA VAL A 180 -9.21 -3.65 -0.44
C VAL A 180 -9.14 -2.29 0.25
N HIS A 181 -8.29 -1.38 -0.26
CA HIS A 181 -7.99 -0.09 0.40
C HIS A 181 -7.70 -0.23 1.91
N GLU A 182 -6.90 -1.23 2.28
CA GLU A 182 -6.51 -1.51 3.68
C GLU A 182 -7.67 -1.90 4.62
N TYR A 183 -8.86 -2.22 4.11
CA TYR A 183 -9.98 -2.71 4.91
C TYR A 183 -10.44 -4.08 4.45
N CYS A 184 -10.80 -4.93 5.41
CA CYS A 184 -11.51 -6.17 5.15
C CYS A 184 -12.96 -5.88 4.84
N GLY A 185 -13.46 -6.33 3.70
CA GLY A 185 -14.86 -6.17 3.31
C GLY A 185 -15.42 -7.40 2.61
N PRO A 186 -16.74 -7.66 2.68
CA PRO A 186 -17.40 -8.59 1.77
C PRO A 186 -17.15 -8.19 0.32
N PRO A 187 -16.99 -9.14 -0.61
CA PRO A 187 -16.85 -8.83 -2.03
C PRO A 187 -18.11 -8.11 -2.56
N CYS A 188 -17.90 -7.19 -3.49
CA CYS A 188 -18.97 -6.47 -4.19
C CYS A 188 -18.65 -6.29 -5.67
N ASP A 189 -19.70 -6.16 -6.48
CA ASP A 189 -19.59 -5.72 -7.86
C ASP A 189 -19.58 -4.18 -7.88
N VAL A 190 -18.54 -3.58 -8.47
CA VAL A 190 -18.42 -2.10 -8.55
C VAL A 190 -19.51 -1.47 -9.40
N HIS A 191 -20.16 -2.27 -10.26
CA HIS A 191 -21.22 -1.82 -11.14
C HIS A 191 -22.59 -1.81 -10.47
N ASP A 192 -22.76 -2.53 -9.35
CA ASP A 192 -23.99 -2.56 -8.56
C ASP A 192 -23.92 -1.56 -7.39
N ALA A 193 -24.66 -0.46 -7.55
CA ALA A 193 -24.73 0.61 -6.54
C ALA A 193 -25.35 0.16 -5.20
N ASN A 194 -26.04 -0.99 -5.15
CA ASN A 194 -26.67 -1.52 -3.94
C ASN A 194 -25.96 -2.78 -3.39
N ALA A 195 -24.76 -3.10 -3.90
CA ALA A 195 -24.02 -4.28 -3.46
C ALA A 195 -23.63 -4.23 -1.97
N CYS A 196 -23.48 -3.03 -1.42
CA CYS A 196 -23.02 -2.81 -0.06
C CYS A 196 -24.12 -2.33 0.90
N ALA A 197 -23.99 -2.74 2.16
CA ALA A 197 -24.90 -2.32 3.22
C ALA A 197 -24.72 -0.83 3.56
N SER A 198 -25.71 -0.23 4.23
CA SER A 198 -25.62 1.17 4.64
C SER A 198 -24.39 1.46 5.49
N GLY A 199 -23.67 2.53 5.17
CA GLY A 199 -22.42 2.93 5.84
C GLY A 199 -21.15 2.29 5.27
N THR A 200 -21.28 1.43 4.26
CA THR A 200 -20.17 0.94 3.45
C THR A 200 -20.38 1.28 1.97
N GLU A 201 -19.29 1.38 1.23
CA GLU A 201 -19.31 1.57 -0.23
C GLU A 201 -18.40 0.54 -0.89
N CYS A 202 -18.71 0.19 -2.13
CA CYS A 202 -17.90 -0.76 -2.89
C CYS A 202 -16.61 -0.09 -3.35
N ALA A 203 -15.51 -0.38 -2.67
CA ALA A 203 -14.21 0.13 -3.04
C ALA A 203 -13.57 -0.82 -4.06
N PRO A 204 -13.12 -0.32 -5.22
CA PRO A 204 -12.70 -1.16 -6.32
C PRO A 204 -11.35 -1.83 -6.04
N ASN A 205 -11.15 -3.04 -6.57
CA ASN A 205 -9.85 -3.68 -6.65
C ASN A 205 -8.97 -2.99 -7.72
N PRO A 206 -7.69 -3.38 -7.89
CA PRO A 206 -6.80 -2.76 -8.90
C PRO A 206 -7.32 -2.83 -10.34
N TYR A 207 -8.17 -3.80 -10.68
CA TYR A 207 -8.78 -3.94 -12.01
C TYR A 207 -10.14 -3.25 -12.13
N ARG A 208 -10.69 -2.74 -11.03
CA ARG A 208 -11.91 -1.95 -10.94
C ARG A 208 -13.11 -2.64 -11.60
N VAL A 209 -13.26 -3.95 -11.37
CA VAL A 209 -14.46 -4.75 -11.72
C VAL A 209 -15.13 -5.30 -10.46
N LEU A 210 -14.34 -5.97 -9.62
CA LEU A 210 -14.76 -6.41 -8.31
C LEU A 210 -14.17 -5.45 -7.27
N GLY A 211 -14.77 -5.44 -6.09
CA GLY A 211 -14.32 -4.65 -4.97
C GLY A 211 -14.60 -5.32 -3.65
N ALA A 212 -14.45 -4.55 -2.57
CA ALA A 212 -14.93 -4.92 -1.26
C ALA A 212 -15.78 -3.80 -0.65
N CYS A 213 -16.81 -4.15 0.11
CA CYS A 213 -17.57 -3.19 0.87
C CYS A 213 -16.75 -2.71 2.07
N VAL A 214 -16.22 -1.49 1.98
CA VAL A 214 -15.39 -0.87 3.03
C VAL A 214 -16.13 0.29 3.71
N PRO A 215 -15.79 0.65 4.95
CA PRO A 215 -16.34 1.82 5.61
C PRO A 215 -16.04 3.10 4.83
N SER A 216 -17.08 3.88 4.51
CA SER A 216 -16.95 5.19 3.86
C SER A 216 -17.09 6.32 4.88
N CYS A 217 -16.33 7.39 4.69
CA CYS A 217 -16.45 8.63 5.46
C CYS A 217 -17.24 9.73 4.75
N ARG A 218 -17.88 9.42 3.60
CA ARG A 218 -18.67 10.41 2.85
C ARG A 218 -19.80 11.02 3.67
N ASP A 219 -20.53 10.16 4.40
CA ASP A 219 -21.70 10.56 5.20
C ASP A 219 -21.47 10.43 6.71
N ARG A 220 -20.22 10.19 7.12
CA ARG A 220 -19.85 9.97 8.52
C ARG A 220 -18.51 10.64 8.85
N ALA A 221 -18.49 11.39 9.95
CA ALA A 221 -17.25 11.95 10.48
C ALA A 221 -16.26 10.86 10.89
N CYS A 222 -14.99 11.06 10.53
CA CYS A 222 -13.92 10.18 10.97
C CYS A 222 -13.68 10.27 12.49
N PRO A 223 -13.19 9.18 13.11
CA PRO A 223 -12.71 9.21 14.49
C PRO A 223 -11.67 10.31 14.73
N THR A 224 -11.53 10.75 15.98
CA THR A 224 -10.49 11.71 16.37
C THR A 224 -9.09 11.18 15.98
N GLY A 225 -8.31 12.00 15.30
CA GLY A 225 -6.98 11.62 14.79
C GLY A 225 -7.01 10.98 13.40
N GLU A 226 -8.17 10.93 12.76
CA GLU A 226 -8.33 10.48 11.39
C GLU A 226 -9.05 11.54 10.56
N ARG A 227 -8.78 11.56 9.25
CA ARG A 227 -9.41 12.46 8.28
C ARG A 227 -9.97 11.69 7.11
N CYS A 228 -11.02 12.26 6.51
CA CYS A 228 -11.67 11.68 5.36
C CYS A 228 -10.89 12.01 4.10
N GLU A 229 -10.32 11.01 3.45
CA GLU A 229 -9.47 11.18 2.28
C GLU A 229 -9.86 10.25 1.14
N THR A 230 -9.55 10.68 -0.08
CA THR A 230 -9.76 9.93 -1.32
C THR A 230 -8.47 9.99 -2.14
N ASP A 231 -8.02 8.83 -2.62
CA ASP A 231 -6.78 8.74 -3.39
C ASP A 231 -6.94 9.32 -4.80
N TYR A 232 -8.10 9.06 -5.43
CA TYR A 232 -8.42 9.50 -6.78
C TYR A 232 -9.89 9.89 -6.91
N THR A 233 -10.19 10.70 -7.93
CA THR A 233 -11.58 11.03 -8.26
C THR A 233 -12.35 9.75 -8.60
N GLY A 234 -13.45 9.51 -7.90
CA GLY A 234 -14.27 8.30 -8.06
C GLY A 234 -13.89 7.15 -7.13
N GLU A 235 -12.91 7.30 -6.25
CA GLU A 235 -12.64 6.34 -5.18
C GLU A 235 -13.56 6.54 -3.97
N VAL A 236 -13.73 5.47 -3.20
CA VAL A 236 -14.44 5.54 -1.91
C VAL A 236 -13.59 6.33 -0.92
N PRO A 237 -14.10 7.43 -0.34
CA PRO A 237 -13.36 8.16 0.65
C PRO A 237 -13.34 7.37 1.97
N ILE A 238 -12.14 7.20 2.55
CA ILE A 238 -11.91 6.41 3.77
C ILE A 238 -11.26 7.25 4.86
N CYS A 239 -11.48 6.86 6.12
CA CYS A 239 -10.78 7.49 7.23
C CYS A 239 -9.34 7.01 7.31
N ARG A 240 -8.40 7.93 7.15
CA ARG A 240 -6.97 7.71 7.25
C ARG A 240 -6.39 8.39 8.49
N PRO A 241 -5.46 7.74 9.21
CA PRO A 241 -4.83 8.35 10.36
C PRO A 241 -3.92 9.50 9.92
N PHE A 242 -3.86 10.54 10.72
CA PHE A 242 -2.88 11.61 10.54
C PHE A 242 -2.26 12.02 11.88
N ILE A 243 -1.12 12.69 11.81
CA ILE A 243 -0.44 13.28 12.97
C ILE A 243 -0.28 14.79 12.79
N GLY A 244 -0.28 15.52 13.90
CA GLY A 244 -0.16 16.98 13.93
C GLY A 244 -1.52 17.71 13.94
N PRO A 245 -1.53 19.05 13.80
CA PRO A 245 -2.77 19.82 13.74
C PRO A 245 -3.60 19.49 12.49
N ALA A 246 -4.92 19.45 12.63
CA ALA A 246 -5.89 19.30 11.52
C ALA A 246 -6.04 20.61 10.71
N CYS A 247 -4.92 21.18 10.26
CA CYS A 247 -4.84 22.54 9.74
C CYS A 247 -5.40 22.74 8.32
N LEU A 248 -5.76 21.65 7.64
CA LEU A 248 -6.51 21.68 6.38
C LEU A 248 -8.03 21.60 6.60
N ASP A 249 -8.48 21.33 7.83
CA ASP A 249 -9.89 21.11 8.16
C ASP A 249 -10.43 22.24 9.06
N ALA A 250 -10.98 21.89 10.22
CA ALA A 250 -11.69 22.82 11.10
C ALA A 250 -10.79 23.73 11.95
N ALA A 251 -9.48 23.46 12.01
CA ALA A 251 -8.54 24.16 12.89
C ALA A 251 -7.37 24.78 12.09
N PRO A 252 -7.63 25.83 11.28
CA PRO A 252 -6.60 26.43 10.43
C PRO A 252 -5.44 27.01 11.24
N CYS A 253 -4.26 27.07 10.62
CA CYS A 253 -3.09 27.68 11.22
C CYS A 253 -3.32 29.18 11.54
N ALA A 254 -2.49 29.73 12.43
CA ALA A 254 -2.56 31.14 12.76
C ALA A 254 -2.23 32.04 11.54
N ALA A 255 -2.54 33.33 11.64
CA ALA A 255 -2.16 34.29 10.60
C ALA A 255 -0.63 34.25 10.35
N ASN A 256 -0.24 34.24 9.07
CA ASN A 256 1.16 34.11 8.59
C ASN A 256 1.81 32.74 8.80
N GLN A 257 1.01 31.70 9.06
CA GLN A 257 1.47 30.31 9.03
C GLN A 257 0.83 29.58 7.85
N ASP A 258 1.58 28.65 7.27
CA ASP A 258 1.03 27.70 6.30
C ASP A 258 0.87 26.34 6.94
N CYS A 259 -0.18 25.64 6.50
CA CYS A 259 -0.37 24.23 6.80
C CYS A 259 0.46 23.41 5.81
N LEU A 260 1.58 22.87 6.28
CA LEU A 260 2.42 21.96 5.52
C LEU A 260 1.87 20.54 5.64
N ARG A 261 2.04 19.75 4.57
CA ARG A 261 1.67 18.33 4.48
C ARG A 261 2.91 17.53 4.08
N GLY A 262 3.05 16.34 4.66
CA GLY A 262 4.00 15.31 4.24
C GLY A 262 3.68 14.00 4.95
N PHE A 263 4.66 13.12 5.11
CA PHE A 263 4.50 11.86 5.84
C PHE A 263 5.30 11.81 7.14
N ALA A 264 4.78 11.09 8.14
CA ALA A 264 5.44 10.84 9.41
C ALA A 264 6.29 9.55 9.40
N GLU A 265 7.24 9.44 10.32
CA GLU A 265 7.89 8.16 10.64
C GLU A 265 7.11 7.40 11.74
N PRO A 266 7.20 6.07 11.81
CA PRO A 266 8.08 5.18 11.04
C PRO A 266 7.50 4.67 9.71
N THR A 267 6.23 4.96 9.41
CA THR A 267 5.57 4.54 8.17
C THR A 267 5.23 5.74 7.30
N LEU A 268 5.72 5.75 6.06
CA LEU A 268 5.35 6.76 5.05
C LEU A 268 3.90 6.63 4.56
N GLU A 269 3.07 5.93 5.33
CA GLU A 269 1.64 5.71 5.11
C GLU A 269 0.81 6.64 5.99
N THR A 270 1.41 7.24 7.03
CA THR A 270 0.72 8.17 7.93
C THR A 270 0.99 9.60 7.51
N GLU A 271 -0.06 10.34 7.17
CA GLU A 271 0.06 11.74 6.82
C GLU A 271 0.40 12.60 8.04
N ALA A 272 1.24 13.59 7.82
CA ALA A 272 1.67 14.55 8.81
C ALA A 272 1.31 15.95 8.36
N PHE A 273 0.75 16.72 9.28
CA PHE A 273 0.43 18.12 9.08
C PHE A 273 1.19 18.98 10.08
N GLU A 274 1.61 20.16 9.66
CA GLU A 274 2.30 21.09 10.55
C GLU A 274 2.03 22.53 10.19
N CYS A 275 1.74 23.36 11.20
CA CYS A 275 1.62 24.81 11.02
C CYS A 275 2.98 25.46 11.20
N ARG A 276 3.55 26.02 10.12
CA ARG A 276 4.84 26.74 10.18
C ARG A 276 4.71 28.18 9.75
N ALA A 277 5.35 29.07 10.51
CA ALA A 277 5.46 30.47 10.15
C ALA A 277 6.41 30.65 8.96
N ARG A 278 6.02 31.49 8.00
CA ARG A 278 6.93 31.95 6.96
C ARG A 278 7.99 32.87 7.53
N CYS A 279 9.19 32.83 6.96
CA CYS A 279 10.24 33.77 7.27
C CYS A 279 10.94 34.27 6.01
N ASP A 280 11.40 35.51 6.09
CA ASP A 280 12.27 36.15 5.13
C ASP A 280 13.05 37.29 5.82
N ASP A 281 13.81 38.07 5.05
CA ASP A 281 14.60 39.19 5.57
C ASP A 281 13.76 40.26 6.28
N LYS A 282 12.45 40.31 6.03
CA LYS A 282 11.51 41.31 6.57
C LYS A 282 10.63 40.75 7.69
N ALA A 283 10.47 39.43 7.75
CA ALA A 283 9.69 38.70 8.74
C ALA A 283 10.58 37.66 9.44
N PRO A 284 11.34 38.06 10.49
CA PRO A 284 12.17 37.12 11.23
C PRO A 284 11.32 36.17 12.07
N CYS A 285 11.88 34.99 12.35
CA CYS A 285 11.25 34.00 13.20
C CYS A 285 11.16 34.44 14.67
N ASP A 286 10.19 33.88 15.39
CA ASP A 286 10.06 34.06 16.84
C ASP A 286 11.29 33.54 17.60
N LYS A 287 11.45 34.02 18.84
CA LYS A 287 12.60 33.70 19.68
C LYS A 287 12.76 32.19 19.87
N GLY A 288 13.94 31.68 19.51
CA GLY A 288 14.29 30.26 19.65
C GLY A 288 14.06 29.44 18.38
N LEU A 289 13.49 30.06 17.34
CA LEU A 289 13.35 29.48 16.01
C LEU A 289 14.41 30.04 15.07
N THR A 290 14.77 29.25 14.08
CA THR A 290 15.69 29.61 13.01
C THR A 290 14.93 29.64 11.69
N CYS A 291 15.23 30.62 10.83
CA CYS A 291 14.70 30.64 9.47
C CYS A 291 15.52 29.67 8.62
N ASP A 292 14.86 28.70 7.99
CA ASP A 292 15.48 27.93 6.93
C ASP A 292 15.39 28.72 5.62
N GLU A 293 16.54 29.16 5.12
CA GLU A 293 16.61 29.99 3.91
C GLU A 293 16.11 29.26 2.65
N THR A 294 16.21 27.92 2.62
CA THR A 294 15.82 27.11 1.46
C THR A 294 14.32 26.94 1.35
N SER A 295 13.63 26.68 2.46
CA SER A 295 12.17 26.54 2.48
C SER A 295 11.42 27.83 2.85
N GLY A 296 12.11 28.83 3.40
CA GLY A 296 11.47 30.06 3.89
C GLY A 296 10.52 29.83 5.07
N TYR A 297 10.74 28.77 5.86
CA TYR A 297 9.96 28.48 7.07
C TYR A 297 10.81 28.50 8.33
N CYS A 298 10.17 28.95 9.41
CA CYS A 298 10.75 28.86 10.74
C CYS A 298 10.74 27.42 11.25
N PHE A 299 11.80 27.03 11.94
CA PHE A 299 11.90 25.73 12.60
C PHE A 299 12.64 25.83 13.93
N GLN A 300 12.37 24.90 14.85
CA GLN A 300 13.15 24.74 16.07
C GLN A 300 14.31 23.77 15.81
N PRO A 301 15.58 24.19 15.94
CA PRO A 301 16.73 23.30 15.77
C PRO A 301 16.75 22.18 16.81
N CYS A 302 17.18 20.99 16.41
CA CYS A 302 17.26 19.84 17.30
C CYS A 302 18.48 18.96 17.00
N THR A 303 18.89 18.17 17.99
CA THR A 303 19.93 17.13 17.83
C THR A 303 19.39 15.73 18.08
N ARG A 304 18.34 15.62 18.91
CA ARG A 304 17.69 14.37 19.31
C ARG A 304 16.20 14.61 19.56
N ASP A 305 15.40 13.56 19.51
CA ASP A 305 13.94 13.65 19.65
C ASP A 305 13.49 14.29 20.97
N THR A 306 14.26 14.14 22.05
CA THR A 306 13.95 14.76 23.36
C THR A 306 14.12 16.28 23.39
N ASP A 307 14.70 16.87 22.35
CA ASP A 307 14.78 18.32 22.20
C ASP A 307 13.45 18.92 21.68
N CYS A 308 12.54 18.07 21.20
CA CYS A 308 11.26 18.43 20.60
C CYS A 308 10.09 18.16 21.55
N ALA A 309 9.00 18.90 21.37
CA ALA A 309 7.79 18.70 22.16
C ALA A 309 7.02 17.49 21.65
N ALA A 310 6.72 16.51 22.50
CA ALA A 310 5.94 15.35 22.07
C ALA A 310 4.56 15.80 21.53
N PRO A 311 4.10 15.27 20.37
CA PRO A 311 4.63 14.12 19.64
C PRO A 311 5.64 14.41 18.51
N GLU A 312 6.17 15.62 18.40
CA GLU A 312 7.19 15.97 17.40
C GLU A 312 8.50 15.22 17.62
N ARG A 313 9.24 15.02 16.53
CA ARG A 313 10.55 14.34 16.55
C ARG A 313 11.58 15.15 15.78
N CYS A 314 12.85 14.77 15.92
CA CYS A 314 13.96 15.50 15.32
C CYS A 314 14.27 14.97 13.91
N HIS A 315 13.76 15.65 12.89
CA HIS A 315 13.89 15.25 11.48
C HIS A 315 14.98 16.02 10.76
N VAL A 316 15.51 15.43 9.69
CA VAL A 316 16.40 16.14 8.77
C VAL A 316 15.51 16.99 7.85
N LEU A 317 15.70 18.30 7.85
CA LEU A 317 14.94 19.24 7.03
C LEU A 317 15.43 19.22 5.57
N HIS A 318 16.76 19.18 5.41
CA HIS A 318 17.45 19.14 4.12
C HIS A 318 18.54 18.08 4.13
N ARG A 319 18.42 17.04 3.30
CA ARG A 319 19.40 15.94 3.24
C ARG A 319 20.83 16.40 2.94
N ARG A 320 21.01 17.48 2.18
CA ARG A 320 22.34 17.97 1.76
C ARG A 320 23.01 18.83 2.82
N GLU A 321 22.24 19.57 3.59
CA GLU A 321 22.76 20.57 4.53
C GLU A 321 22.86 20.04 5.96
N SER A 322 22.41 18.79 6.20
CA SER A 322 22.36 18.15 7.52
C SER A 322 21.63 18.98 8.59
N GLN A 323 20.80 19.93 8.16
CA GLN A 323 20.01 20.76 9.06
C GLN A 323 18.87 19.91 9.61
N ARG A 324 18.67 19.98 10.93
CA ARG A 324 17.63 19.22 11.63
C ARG A 324 16.71 20.14 12.40
N GLY A 325 15.43 19.80 12.40
CA GLY A 325 14.42 20.55 13.11
C GLY A 325 13.35 19.65 13.70
N CYS A 326 12.70 20.15 14.75
CA CYS A 326 11.52 19.53 15.31
C CYS A 326 10.35 19.65 14.31
N GLY A 327 9.54 18.61 14.22
CA GLY A 327 8.33 18.57 13.39
C GLY A 327 7.66 17.21 13.39
N PHE A 328 6.56 17.12 12.63
CA PHE A 328 5.86 15.86 12.37
C PHE A 328 6.25 15.23 11.04
N ILE A 329 6.62 16.06 10.05
CA ILE A 329 6.93 15.65 8.68
C ILE A 329 8.37 15.14 8.63
N ALA A 330 8.53 13.86 8.27
CA ALA A 330 9.82 13.19 8.22
C ALA A 330 10.60 13.41 6.92
N GLU A 331 9.92 13.79 5.84
CA GLU A 331 10.51 13.97 4.50
C GLU A 331 11.35 15.25 4.36
N GLY A 332 11.23 16.16 5.33
CA GLY A 332 11.85 17.48 5.30
C GLY A 332 10.87 18.57 4.86
N LEU A 333 11.41 19.78 4.69
CA LEU A 333 10.61 20.94 4.29
C LEU A 333 10.60 21.12 2.77
N PRO A 334 9.51 21.66 2.19
CA PRO A 334 9.47 21.96 0.78
C PRO A 334 10.56 22.97 0.42
N ALA A 335 11.42 22.64 -0.54
CA ALA A 335 12.39 23.59 -1.07
C ALA A 335 11.70 24.49 -2.09
N PHE A 336 11.76 25.81 -1.90
CA PHE A 336 11.38 26.75 -2.95
C PHE A 336 12.62 27.06 -3.78
N HIS A 337 12.68 26.54 -5.00
CA HIS A 337 13.62 27.06 -5.99
C HIS A 337 13.21 28.50 -6.32
N ARG A 338 13.93 29.48 -5.76
CA ARG A 338 13.88 30.86 -6.25
C ARG A 338 14.65 30.99 -7.55
#